data_AF-A0A5B8B128-F1
#
_entry.id   AF-A0A5B8B128-F1
#
_cell.length_a   1.000
_cell.length_b   1.000
_cell.length_c   1.000
_cell.angle_alpha   90.00
_cell.angle_beta   90.00
_cell.angle_gamma   90.00
#
_symmetry.space_group_name_H-M   'P 1'
#
loop_
_entity.id
_entity.type
_entity.pdbx_description
1 polymer ?
#
loop_
_entity_poly.entity_id
_entity_poly.type
_entity_poly.pdbx_seq_one_letter_code
_entity_poly.pdbx_strand_id
1 'polypeptide(L)'
;MQPDQHAEKYASFLEGLSAYMDRLRAPKKRKAANDNAKGMAPLLPYRNGPPSAGVQTNWSLTPNGTFVFDPENDAEESSYSTESRHEIRPSENLTMAGLEGVEFREFRHAKAGGGGSVELIPIPGKRVGYGVHIETREVDGEKVETKHKVVTRLGCWRFSDGEQTEQAHKRRDKKVVKTRLKMPVGAMLGMRYEANQPRGGEGSRAGSKPYFEAMLGAKHRYVKGGLCKKGKSYSRAESATILAEAYSNTPVLPPVTMCEPGIASGGNYRPRDLFIGLQKTTCAGGGAINWQDAIETEENRKVWFTWVASLKDEDKAVLDIAKTARSYEDVGQSLGFSGDYARKAGKRAVLAANDNAREAMKKIA
;
A
#
# COMPACT_ATOMS: atom_id res chain seq x y z
N MET A 1 -30.79 40.19 51.69
CA MET A 1 -29.71 39.18 51.63
C MET A 1 -30.39 37.85 51.32
N GLN A 2 -30.06 37.19 50.21
CA GLN A 2 -30.69 35.93 49.77
C GLN A 2 -29.74 34.76 50.07
N PRO A 3 -29.87 34.07 51.21
CA PRO A 3 -29.02 32.94 51.57
C PRO A 3 -29.37 31.69 50.75
N ASP A 4 -30.63 31.60 50.29
CA ASP A 4 -31.20 30.38 49.71
C ASP A 4 -30.64 30.07 48.32
N GLN A 5 -30.29 31.10 47.55
CA GLN A 5 -29.69 30.93 46.22
C GLN A 5 -28.28 30.32 46.26
N HIS A 6 -27.57 30.47 47.39
CA HIS A 6 -26.23 29.91 47.53
C HIS A 6 -26.29 28.41 47.84
N ALA A 7 -27.28 27.98 48.62
CA ALA A 7 -27.49 26.58 48.95
C ALA A 7 -27.87 25.75 47.71
N GLU A 8 -28.75 26.28 46.85
CA GLU A 8 -29.15 25.62 45.60
C GLU A 8 -27.98 25.47 44.62
N LYS A 9 -27.15 26.51 44.48
CA LYS A 9 -25.94 26.44 43.63
C LYS A 9 -24.96 25.41 44.16
N TYR A 10 -24.77 25.34 45.47
CA TYR A 10 -23.86 24.36 46.07
C TYR A 10 -24.36 22.92 45.91
N ALA A 11 -25.67 22.69 46.03
CA ALA A 11 -26.28 21.38 45.79
C ALA A 11 -26.09 20.92 44.33
N SER A 12 -26.36 21.81 43.35
CA SER A 12 -26.17 21.50 41.93
C SER A 12 -24.71 21.19 41.57
N PHE A 13 -23.76 21.85 42.24
CA PHE A 13 -22.34 21.60 42.06
C PHE A 13 -21.93 20.22 42.61
N LEU A 14 -22.39 19.84 43.80
CA LEU A 14 -22.11 18.54 44.39
C LEU A 14 -22.70 17.39 43.57
N GLU A 15 -23.89 17.60 42.99
CA GLU A 15 -24.53 16.62 42.10
C GLU A 15 -23.78 16.48 40.76
N GLY A 16 -23.28 17.58 40.20
CA GLY A 16 -22.39 17.54 39.03
C GLY A 16 -21.07 16.82 39.31
N LEU A 17 -20.52 17.00 40.52
CA LEU A 17 -19.25 16.41 40.92
C LEU A 17 -19.38 14.91 41.19
N SER A 18 -20.48 14.45 41.79
CA SER A 18 -20.75 13.02 41.95
C SER A 18 -20.92 12.32 40.61
N ALA A 19 -21.69 12.90 39.69
CA ALA A 19 -21.87 12.37 38.33
C ALA A 19 -20.54 12.29 37.53
N TYR A 20 -19.64 13.25 37.74
CA TYR A 20 -18.30 13.23 37.14
C TYR A 20 -17.42 12.12 37.72
N MET A 21 -17.44 11.94 39.04
CA MET A 21 -16.67 10.89 39.72
C MET A 21 -17.17 9.48 39.35
N ASP A 22 -18.47 9.31 39.13
CA ASP A 22 -19.03 8.04 38.66
C ASP A 22 -18.63 7.72 37.21
N ARG A 23 -18.49 8.73 36.34
CA ARG A 23 -17.93 8.54 34.99
C ARG A 23 -16.46 8.10 35.00
N LEU A 24 -15.67 8.54 35.98
CA LEU A 24 -14.28 8.13 36.12
C LEU A 24 -14.14 6.70 36.67
N ARG A 25 -15.10 6.26 37.50
CA ARG A 25 -15.15 4.89 38.04
C ARG A 25 -15.75 3.87 37.08
N ALA A 26 -16.50 4.32 36.07
CA ALA A 26 -17.00 3.41 35.03
C ALA A 26 -15.81 2.69 34.38
N PRO A 27 -15.78 1.34 34.37
CA PRO A 27 -14.69 0.60 33.76
C PRO A 27 -14.63 0.99 32.29
N LYS A 28 -13.55 1.67 31.89
CA LYS A 28 -13.28 1.96 30.48
C LYS A 28 -13.43 0.63 29.75
N LYS A 29 -14.47 0.47 28.92
CA LYS A 29 -14.61 -0.69 28.03
C LYS A 29 -13.28 -0.78 27.31
N ARG A 30 -12.46 -1.78 27.66
CA ARG A 30 -11.26 -2.11 26.91
C ARG A 30 -11.74 -2.21 25.48
N LYS A 31 -11.29 -1.30 24.59
CA LYS A 31 -11.58 -1.39 23.16
C LYS A 31 -11.40 -2.86 22.81
N ALA A 32 -12.45 -3.49 22.29
CA ALA A 32 -12.41 -4.90 21.91
C ALA A 32 -11.06 -5.16 21.26
N ALA A 33 -10.23 -5.99 21.90
CA ALA A 33 -8.92 -6.31 21.38
C ALA A 33 -9.12 -6.70 19.92
N ASN A 34 -8.56 -5.89 19.01
CA ASN A 34 -8.81 -5.88 17.56
C ASN A 34 -9.36 -7.24 17.11
N ASP A 35 -10.64 -7.35 16.75
CA ASP A 35 -11.16 -8.63 16.27
C ASP A 35 -10.39 -9.10 15.03
N ASN A 36 -9.76 -8.15 14.31
CA ASN A 36 -8.78 -8.45 13.26
C ASN A 36 -7.51 -9.15 13.78
N ALA A 37 -7.02 -8.83 14.98
CA ALA A 37 -5.88 -9.50 15.60
C ALA A 37 -6.22 -10.95 15.98
N LYS A 38 -7.47 -11.24 16.35
CA LYS A 38 -7.96 -12.62 16.52
C LYS A 38 -8.02 -13.34 15.17
N GLY A 39 -8.47 -12.67 14.10
CA GLY A 39 -8.45 -13.20 12.74
C GLY A 39 -7.05 -13.50 12.19
N MET A 40 -6.03 -12.77 12.66
CA MET A 40 -4.61 -12.99 12.31
C MET A 40 -3.87 -13.97 13.22
N ALA A 41 -4.48 -14.40 14.34
CA ALA A 41 -3.90 -15.40 15.24
C ALA A 41 -3.47 -16.72 14.57
N PRO A 42 -4.17 -17.27 13.54
CA PRO A 42 -3.72 -18.45 12.80
C PRO A 42 -2.42 -18.23 12.01
N LEU A 43 -2.06 -16.99 11.66
CA LEU A 43 -0.87 -16.68 10.85
C LEU A 43 0.39 -16.45 11.69
N LEU A 44 0.23 -16.11 12.97
CA LEU A 44 1.35 -15.93 13.90
C LEU A 44 2.24 -17.17 14.09
N PRO A 45 1.72 -18.42 14.20
CA PRO A 45 2.59 -19.60 14.28
C PRO A 45 3.40 -19.86 13.00
N TYR A 46 2.89 -19.49 11.82
CA TYR A 46 3.66 -19.58 10.56
C TYR A 46 4.80 -18.58 10.47
N ARG A 47 4.82 -17.56 11.34
CA ARG A 47 5.90 -16.58 11.45
C ARG A 47 7.02 -17.06 12.39
N ASN A 48 6.70 -17.98 13.30
CA ASN A 48 7.58 -18.52 14.34
C ASN A 48 7.84 -20.01 14.07
N GLY A 49 8.40 -20.33 12.90
CA GLY A 49 9.01 -21.65 12.70
C GLY A 49 10.14 -21.91 13.71
N PRO A 50 10.67 -23.14 13.81
CA PRO A 50 11.94 -23.38 14.51
C PRO A 50 13.00 -22.38 14.02
N PRO A 51 14.03 -22.04 14.81
CA PRO A 51 15.13 -21.15 14.40
C PRO A 51 15.91 -21.78 13.23
N SER A 52 15.27 -21.78 12.07
CA SER A 52 15.84 -21.94 10.76
C SER A 52 16.33 -20.55 10.36
N ALA A 53 17.48 -20.51 9.69
CA ALA A 53 18.12 -19.29 9.23
C ALA A 53 17.06 -18.28 8.76
N GLY A 54 17.05 -17.10 9.38
CA GLY A 54 15.92 -16.17 9.32
C GLY A 54 15.38 -15.99 7.91
N VAL A 55 14.06 -15.84 7.79
CA VAL A 55 13.34 -15.63 6.53
C VAL A 55 14.06 -14.57 5.69
N GLN A 56 14.90 -15.02 4.77
CA GLN A 56 15.53 -14.19 3.77
C GLN A 56 14.45 -13.89 2.73
N THR A 57 14.42 -12.64 2.28
CA THR A 57 13.78 -12.31 1.01
C THR A 57 14.41 -13.19 -0.09
N ASN A 58 13.80 -13.28 -1.28
CA ASN A 58 14.18 -14.19 -2.37
C ASN A 58 15.59 -13.93 -2.98
N TRP A 59 16.44 -13.24 -2.24
CA TRP A 59 17.85 -12.98 -2.46
C TRP A 59 18.66 -14.01 -1.68
N SER A 60 18.88 -15.18 -2.27
CA SER A 60 19.92 -16.09 -1.80
C SER A 60 21.09 -16.07 -2.77
N LEU A 61 22.26 -15.68 -2.27
CA LEU A 61 23.52 -15.97 -2.93
C LEU A 61 23.89 -17.40 -2.56
N THR A 62 23.59 -18.34 -3.46
CA THR A 62 24.25 -19.65 -3.43
C THR A 62 25.69 -19.45 -3.93
N PRO A 63 26.71 -19.85 -3.15
CA PRO A 63 28.08 -19.91 -3.63
C PRO A 63 28.11 -20.78 -4.88
N ASN A 64 28.77 -20.30 -5.93
CA ASN A 64 28.93 -21.07 -7.15
C ASN A 64 29.70 -22.35 -6.82
N GLY A 65 29.10 -23.50 -7.13
CA GLY A 65 29.77 -24.78 -7.00
C GLY A 65 30.95 -24.89 -7.95
N THR A 66 32.15 -24.70 -7.42
CA THR A 66 33.31 -25.58 -7.57
C THR A 66 34.04 -25.55 -6.24
N PHE A 67 34.06 -26.68 -5.53
CA PHE A 67 34.75 -26.85 -4.25
C PHE A 67 36.26 -26.64 -4.42
N VAL A 68 36.72 -25.39 -4.29
CA VAL A 68 38.09 -25.06 -3.92
C VAL A 68 37.96 -24.03 -2.81
N PHE A 69 38.35 -24.41 -1.60
CA PHE A 69 38.43 -23.53 -0.45
C PHE A 69 39.52 -22.50 -0.73
N ASP A 70 39.15 -21.24 -0.95
CA ASP A 70 40.06 -20.13 -1.19
C ASP A 70 40.06 -19.23 0.05
N PRO A 71 41.01 -19.41 0.99
CA PRO A 71 41.02 -18.70 2.25
C PRO A 71 41.24 -17.19 2.12
N GLU A 72 41.67 -16.67 0.95
CA GLU A 72 41.82 -15.24 0.71
C GLU A 72 40.51 -14.57 0.26
N ASN A 73 39.63 -15.26 -0.47
CA ASN A 73 38.34 -14.70 -0.92
C ASN A 73 37.25 -14.73 0.17
N ASP A 74 37.24 -15.79 0.99
CA ASP A 74 36.17 -15.99 1.99
C ASP A 74 36.31 -15.08 3.23
N ALA A 75 37.46 -14.44 3.42
CA ALA A 75 37.68 -13.49 4.51
C ALA A 75 36.97 -12.14 4.28
N GLU A 76 36.80 -11.71 3.03
CA GLU A 76 36.12 -10.45 2.67
C GLU A 76 34.58 -10.57 2.66
N GLU A 77 34.04 -11.79 2.57
CA GLU A 77 32.59 -12.07 2.59
C GLU A 77 31.91 -11.81 3.95
N SER A 78 32.64 -11.42 4.99
CA SER A 78 32.06 -11.13 6.32
C SER A 78 31.39 -9.75 6.42
N SER A 79 31.50 -8.90 5.39
CA SER A 79 30.98 -7.52 5.40
C SER A 79 29.83 -7.27 4.42
N TYR A 80 28.86 -8.19 4.34
CA TYR A 80 27.65 -7.94 3.57
C TYR A 80 26.76 -6.89 4.24
N SER A 81 26.95 -5.61 3.87
CA SER A 81 25.92 -4.60 4.08
C SER A 81 24.68 -5.00 3.26
N THR A 82 23.61 -5.37 3.95
CA THR A 82 22.33 -5.65 3.31
C THR A 82 21.79 -4.30 2.80
N GLU A 83 21.92 -4.01 1.50
CA GLU A 83 21.56 -2.69 0.91
C GLU A 83 20.07 -2.32 1.15
N SER A 84 19.21 -3.30 1.46
CA SER A 84 17.83 -3.06 1.85
C SER A 84 17.23 -4.26 2.60
N ARG A 85 16.72 -4.01 3.81
CA ARG A 85 15.84 -4.93 4.54
C ARG A 85 14.40 -4.43 4.42
N HIS A 86 13.74 -4.74 3.31
CA HIS A 86 12.29 -4.46 3.21
C HIS A 86 11.50 -5.44 4.08
N GLU A 87 11.00 -4.97 5.22
CA GLU A 87 9.91 -5.66 5.91
C GLU A 87 8.63 -5.54 5.08
N ILE A 88 8.42 -6.47 4.15
CA ILE A 88 7.16 -6.57 3.40
C ILE A 88 6.09 -7.05 4.37
N ARG A 89 5.38 -6.11 5.00
CA ARG A 89 4.15 -6.41 5.74
C ARG A 89 2.99 -6.36 4.74
N PRO A 90 2.37 -7.49 4.38
CA PRO A 90 1.18 -7.45 3.54
C PRO A 90 0.10 -6.62 4.26
N SER A 91 -0.61 -5.77 3.51
CA SER A 91 -1.67 -4.97 4.10
C SER A 91 -2.73 -5.90 4.71
N GLU A 92 -3.11 -5.64 5.95
CA GLU A 92 -4.07 -6.44 6.72
C GLU A 92 -5.35 -6.77 5.94
N ASN A 93 -5.89 -5.82 5.18
CA ASN A 93 -7.09 -6.04 4.36
C ASN A 93 -6.90 -7.08 3.25
N LEU A 94 -5.75 -7.09 2.58
CA LEU A 94 -5.44 -8.11 1.57
C LEU A 94 -5.19 -9.46 2.23
N THR A 95 -4.60 -9.44 3.43
CA THR A 95 -4.42 -10.63 4.27
C THR A 95 -5.78 -11.26 4.60
N MET A 96 -6.75 -10.46 5.03
CA MET A 96 -8.09 -10.95 5.36
C MET A 96 -8.89 -11.36 4.11
N ALA A 97 -8.84 -10.57 3.04
CA ALA A 97 -9.51 -10.90 1.77
C ALA A 97 -8.99 -12.21 1.17
N GLY A 98 -7.71 -12.52 1.35
CA GLY A 98 -7.14 -13.76 0.84
C GLY A 98 -7.60 -15.02 1.58
N LEU A 99 -7.95 -14.86 2.85
CA LEU A 99 -8.48 -15.93 3.72
C LEU A 99 -10.00 -16.07 3.63
N GLU A 100 -10.69 -15.23 2.85
CA GLU A 100 -12.13 -15.27 2.72
C GLU A 100 -12.61 -16.66 2.26
N GLY A 101 -13.53 -17.25 3.03
CA GLY A 101 -14.08 -18.59 2.79
C GLY A 101 -13.18 -19.76 3.21
N VAL A 102 -12.09 -19.52 3.94
CA VAL A 102 -11.33 -20.60 4.61
C VAL A 102 -11.95 -20.88 5.97
N GLU A 103 -12.34 -22.13 6.20
CA GLU A 103 -12.84 -22.60 7.49
C GLU A 103 -11.67 -23.06 8.37
N PHE A 104 -11.69 -22.69 9.65
CA PHE A 104 -10.68 -23.07 10.62
C PHE A 104 -11.31 -23.88 11.75
N ARG A 105 -10.58 -24.90 12.22
CA ARG A 105 -10.92 -25.65 13.43
C ARG A 105 -9.98 -25.25 14.55
N GLU A 106 -10.55 -25.03 15.74
CA GLU A 106 -9.76 -24.89 16.95
C GLU A 106 -9.12 -26.23 17.31
N PHE A 107 -7.81 -26.24 17.45
CA PHE A 107 -7.03 -27.32 18.01
C PHE A 107 -6.44 -26.84 19.33
N ARG A 108 -6.76 -27.52 20.42
CA ARG A 108 -6.24 -27.19 21.75
C ARG A 108 -5.10 -28.12 22.07
N HIS A 109 -3.90 -27.57 22.24
CA HIS A 109 -2.75 -28.36 22.68
C HIS A 109 -2.99 -28.90 24.08
N ALA A 110 -2.70 -30.19 24.30
CA ALA A 110 -2.79 -30.76 25.63
C ALA A 110 -1.67 -30.17 26.51
N LYS A 111 -2.04 -29.52 27.62
CA LYS A 111 -1.11 -29.04 28.64
C LYS A 111 -1.49 -29.66 29.97
N ALA A 112 -0.51 -30.23 30.68
CA ALA A 112 -0.71 -30.72 32.04
C ALA A 112 -1.20 -29.55 32.92
N GLY A 113 -2.38 -29.70 33.52
CA GLY A 113 -3.05 -28.66 34.32
C GLY A 113 -4.12 -27.83 33.59
N GLY A 114 -4.42 -28.12 32.31
CA GLY A 114 -5.41 -27.39 31.53
C GLY A 114 -4.90 -26.05 30.97
N GLY A 115 -5.68 -25.45 30.07
CA GLY A 115 -5.35 -24.12 29.50
C GLY A 115 -4.26 -24.11 28.43
N GLY A 116 -4.14 -25.17 27.60
CA GLY A 116 -3.25 -25.15 26.44
C GLY A 116 -3.62 -24.06 25.44
N SER A 117 -2.64 -23.60 24.67
CA SER A 117 -2.85 -22.62 23.60
C SER A 117 -3.83 -23.16 22.57
N VAL A 118 -4.73 -22.29 22.11
CA VAL A 118 -5.63 -22.58 20.99
C VAL A 118 -4.87 -22.26 19.71
N GLU A 119 -4.66 -23.26 18.88
CA GLU A 119 -4.16 -23.12 17.52
C GLU A 119 -5.32 -23.29 16.54
N LEU A 120 -5.37 -22.45 15.50
CA LEU A 120 -6.40 -22.52 14.47
C LEU A 120 -5.82 -23.26 13.25
N ILE A 121 -6.33 -24.47 13.01
CA ILE A 121 -5.89 -25.32 11.89
C ILE A 121 -6.92 -25.20 10.77
N PRO A 122 -6.52 -24.85 9.53
CA PRO A 122 -7.45 -24.78 8.42
C PRO A 122 -8.05 -26.16 8.11
N ILE A 123 -9.35 -26.22 7.83
CA ILE A 123 -10.04 -27.47 7.51
C ILE A 123 -9.77 -27.79 6.02
N PRO A 124 -9.37 -29.03 5.68
CA PRO A 124 -9.23 -29.43 4.29
C PRO A 124 -10.55 -29.22 3.54
N GLY A 125 -10.52 -28.47 2.44
CA GLY A 125 -11.71 -28.10 1.70
C GLY A 125 -11.39 -27.49 0.35
N LYS A 126 -12.39 -26.98 -0.37
CA LYS A 126 -12.20 -26.42 -1.72
C LYS A 126 -11.16 -25.29 -1.79
N ARG A 127 -10.94 -24.59 -0.67
CA ARG A 127 -10.02 -23.46 -0.56
C ARG A 127 -8.71 -23.79 0.17
N VAL A 128 -8.56 -24.98 0.74
CA VAL A 128 -7.35 -25.39 1.46
C VAL A 128 -6.74 -26.61 0.79
N GLY A 129 -5.54 -26.45 0.25
CA GLY A 129 -4.78 -27.51 -0.42
C GLY A 129 -3.58 -27.91 0.42
N TYR A 130 -3.31 -29.22 0.47
CA TYR A 130 -2.11 -29.78 1.08
C TYR A 130 -1.28 -30.50 0.03
N GLY A 131 0.03 -30.31 0.08
CA GLY A 131 1.04 -31.08 -0.65
C GLY A 131 1.89 -31.91 0.30
N VAL A 132 2.83 -32.65 -0.27
CA VAL A 132 3.82 -33.43 0.46
C VAL A 132 5.19 -32.87 0.16
N HIS A 133 5.93 -32.50 1.18
CA HIS A 133 7.34 -32.16 1.09
C HIS A 133 8.17 -33.35 1.58
N ILE A 134 9.18 -33.73 0.81
CA ILE A 134 10.13 -34.77 1.19
C ILE A 134 11.39 -34.07 1.68
N GLU A 135 11.65 -34.18 2.99
CA GLU A 135 12.89 -33.71 3.59
C GLU A 135 13.86 -34.89 3.66
N THR A 136 14.95 -34.81 2.90
CA THR A 136 16.04 -35.77 2.98
C THR A 136 17.03 -35.29 4.03
N ARG A 137 17.17 -36.03 5.13
CA ARG A 137 18.21 -35.79 6.15
C ARG A 137 19.21 -36.93 6.12
N GLU A 138 20.48 -36.58 6.28
CA GLU A 138 21.54 -37.57 6.47
C GLU A 138 21.71 -37.77 7.97
N VAL A 139 21.43 -38.99 8.44
CA VAL A 139 21.61 -39.39 9.83
C VAL A 139 22.51 -40.62 9.81
N ASP A 140 23.65 -40.54 10.48
CA ASP A 140 24.63 -41.63 10.57
C ASP A 140 25.12 -42.16 9.20
N GLY A 141 25.20 -41.29 8.19
CA GLY A 141 25.64 -41.64 6.82
C GLY A 141 24.57 -42.29 5.94
N GLU A 142 23.37 -42.52 6.47
CA GLU A 142 22.21 -42.98 5.72
C GLU A 142 21.25 -41.82 5.40
N LYS A 143 20.76 -41.79 4.16
CA LYS A 143 19.77 -40.79 3.70
C LYS A 143 18.38 -41.24 4.11
N VAL A 144 17.81 -40.59 5.11
CA VAL A 144 16.44 -40.82 5.58
C VAL A 144 15.52 -39.77 4.97
N GLU A 145 14.52 -40.23 4.21
CA GLU A 145 13.50 -39.37 3.62
C GLU A 145 12.27 -39.29 4.53
N THR A 146 11.99 -38.10 5.07
CA THR A 146 10.80 -37.84 5.88
C THR A 146 9.76 -37.09 5.08
N LYS A 147 8.52 -37.60 5.04
CA LYS A 147 7.40 -36.98 4.33
C LYS A 147 6.63 -36.06 5.26
N HIS A 148 6.65 -34.77 4.99
CA HIS A 148 5.91 -33.75 5.72
C HIS A 148 4.69 -33.28 4.92
N LYS A 149 3.54 -33.18 5.56
CA LYS A 149 2.34 -32.60 4.96
C LYS A 149 2.43 -31.07 5.06
N VAL A 150 2.43 -30.38 3.92
CA VAL A 150 2.60 -28.92 3.84
C VAL A 150 1.36 -28.29 3.22
N VAL A 151 0.96 -27.11 3.68
CA VAL A 151 -0.15 -26.35 3.07
C VAL A 151 0.36 -25.73 1.77
N THR A 152 -0.22 -26.10 0.63
CA THR A 152 0.14 -25.54 -0.69
C THR A 152 -0.83 -24.46 -1.15
N ARG A 153 -2.04 -24.41 -0.55
CA ARG A 153 -3.04 -23.40 -0.86
C ARG A 153 -3.86 -23.03 0.36
N LEU A 154 -4.06 -21.75 0.59
CA LEU A 154 -4.93 -21.20 1.63
C LEU A 154 -5.76 -20.05 1.03
N GLY A 155 -7.02 -20.33 0.71
CA GLY A 155 -7.89 -19.37 0.03
C GLY A 155 -7.41 -19.05 -1.39
N CYS A 156 -7.03 -17.78 -1.61
CA CYS A 156 -6.40 -17.33 -2.85
C CYS A 156 -4.87 -17.41 -2.82
N TRP A 157 -4.26 -17.66 -1.66
CA TRP A 157 -2.82 -17.78 -1.53
C TRP A 157 -2.32 -19.15 -1.91
N ARG A 158 -1.12 -19.15 -2.47
CA ARG A 158 -0.40 -20.35 -2.89
C ARG A 158 0.94 -20.35 -2.19
N PHE A 159 1.35 -21.52 -1.74
CA PHE A 159 2.61 -21.74 -1.06
C PHE A 159 3.39 -22.84 -1.77
N SER A 160 4.71 -22.68 -1.79
CA SER A 160 5.63 -23.67 -2.35
C SER A 160 5.65 -24.92 -1.48
N ASP A 161 5.60 -26.08 -2.12
CA ASP A 161 5.94 -27.40 -1.57
C ASP A 161 7.45 -27.66 -1.58
N GLY A 162 8.23 -26.71 -2.10
CA GLY A 162 9.66 -26.81 -2.30
C GLY A 162 10.05 -27.14 -3.73
N GLU A 163 9.17 -27.66 -4.59
CA GLU A 163 9.52 -28.01 -5.98
C GLU A 163 9.34 -26.85 -6.96
N GLN A 164 8.44 -25.93 -6.61
CA GLN A 164 8.01 -24.87 -7.50
C GLN A 164 9.12 -23.85 -7.75
N THR A 165 9.18 -23.35 -9.00
CA THR A 165 10.18 -22.36 -9.41
C THR A 165 9.51 -21.04 -9.77
N GLU A 166 10.10 -19.93 -9.36
CA GLU A 166 9.66 -18.59 -9.73
C GLU A 166 10.75 -17.82 -10.49
N GLN A 167 10.32 -16.86 -11.30
CA GLN A 167 11.23 -15.93 -11.94
C GLN A 167 11.83 -15.00 -10.89
N ALA A 168 13.13 -15.09 -10.70
CA ALA A 168 13.91 -14.25 -9.82
C ALA A 168 14.99 -13.51 -10.62
N HIS A 169 15.65 -12.56 -9.97
CA HIS A 169 16.83 -11.91 -10.50
C HIS A 169 18.01 -12.30 -9.62
N LYS A 170 19.05 -12.89 -10.20
CA LYS A 170 20.31 -13.21 -9.51
C LYS A 170 21.39 -12.28 -10.04
N ARG A 171 22.24 -11.77 -9.15
CA ARG A 171 23.45 -11.02 -9.55
C ARG A 171 24.51 -12.02 -9.99
N ARG A 172 25.00 -11.87 -11.22
CA ARG A 172 26.12 -12.65 -11.78
C ARG A 172 27.06 -11.67 -12.45
N ASP A 173 28.33 -11.67 -12.06
CA ASP A 173 29.37 -10.82 -12.65
C ASP A 173 28.99 -9.33 -12.70
N LYS A 174 28.50 -8.80 -11.57
CA LYS A 174 28.00 -7.42 -11.40
C LYS A 174 26.78 -7.05 -12.26
N LYS A 175 26.20 -7.97 -13.02
CA LYS A 175 24.97 -7.77 -13.80
C LYS A 175 23.79 -8.52 -13.19
N VAL A 176 22.60 -7.95 -13.33
CA VAL A 176 21.34 -8.56 -12.86
C VAL A 176 20.77 -9.42 -13.98
N VAL A 177 20.73 -10.75 -13.78
CA VAL A 177 20.23 -11.71 -14.77
C VAL A 177 18.94 -12.37 -14.27
N LYS A 178 17.94 -12.50 -15.15
CA LYS A 178 16.71 -13.24 -14.86
C LYS A 178 17.03 -14.73 -14.77
N THR A 179 16.69 -15.35 -13.65
CA THR A 179 16.84 -16.80 -13.43
C THR A 179 15.54 -17.40 -12.92
N ARG A 180 15.41 -18.73 -12.97
CA ARG A 180 14.34 -19.44 -12.28
C ARG A 180 14.90 -20.05 -11.00
N LEU A 181 14.47 -19.56 -9.85
CA LEU A 181 14.91 -20.06 -8.55
C LEU A 181 13.86 -21.02 -7.99
N LYS A 182 14.31 -22.13 -7.41
CA LYS A 182 13.46 -23.06 -6.64
C LYS A 182 13.07 -22.39 -5.32
N MET A 183 11.77 -22.31 -5.04
CA MET A 183 11.25 -21.61 -3.88
C MET A 183 11.27 -22.52 -2.65
N PRO A 184 11.72 -22.04 -1.47
CA PRO A 184 11.73 -22.86 -0.27
C PRO A 184 10.32 -23.24 0.16
N VAL A 185 10.22 -24.32 0.93
CA VAL A 185 8.95 -24.85 1.43
C VAL A 185 8.22 -23.79 2.25
N GLY A 186 6.93 -23.60 2.00
CA GLY A 186 6.12 -22.58 2.66
C GLY A 186 6.31 -21.16 2.13
N ALA A 187 7.18 -20.93 1.15
CA ALA A 187 7.29 -19.62 0.51
C ALA A 187 6.01 -19.27 -0.24
N MET A 188 5.54 -18.03 -0.11
CA MET A 188 4.35 -17.56 -0.81
C MET A 188 4.65 -17.34 -2.29
N LEU A 189 3.77 -17.82 -3.15
CA LEU A 189 3.93 -17.83 -4.59
C LEU A 189 3.01 -16.84 -5.29
N GLY A 190 3.41 -16.39 -6.47
CA GLY A 190 2.66 -15.46 -7.31
C GLY A 190 2.59 -14.05 -6.75
N MET A 191 3.36 -13.75 -5.70
CA MET A 191 3.47 -12.40 -5.16
C MET A 191 4.24 -11.54 -6.15
N ARG A 192 3.53 -10.61 -6.80
CA ARG A 192 4.18 -9.53 -7.55
C ARG A 192 4.41 -8.36 -6.61
N TYR A 193 5.67 -7.97 -6.48
CA TYR A 193 6.00 -6.69 -5.90
C TYR A 193 5.60 -5.59 -6.89
N GLU A 194 4.34 -5.17 -6.82
CA GLU A 194 3.93 -3.90 -7.39
C GLU A 194 4.21 -2.84 -6.34
N ALA A 195 5.40 -2.24 -6.40
CA ALA A 195 5.64 -0.97 -5.74
C ALA A 195 4.61 0.01 -6.30
N ASN A 196 3.51 0.20 -5.59
CA ASN A 196 2.45 1.13 -5.98
C ASN A 196 2.86 2.59 -5.68
N GLN A 197 3.87 2.77 -4.83
CA GLN A 197 4.35 4.07 -4.32
C GLN A 197 5.41 4.83 -5.14
N PRO A 198 6.33 4.25 -5.93
CA PRO A 198 7.36 5.04 -6.63
C PRO A 198 6.75 5.92 -7.73
N ARG A 199 5.43 5.83 -7.97
CA ARG A 199 4.70 6.68 -8.90
C ARG A 199 4.25 8.03 -8.33
N GLY A 200 4.73 8.41 -7.13
CA GLY A 200 4.69 9.80 -6.64
C GLY A 200 3.29 10.41 -6.51
N GLY A 201 2.25 9.60 -6.35
CA GLY A 201 0.86 10.04 -6.32
C GLY A 201 0.13 9.48 -5.12
N GLU A 202 0.35 10.06 -3.94
CA GLU A 202 -0.53 9.85 -2.81
C GLU A 202 -1.84 10.62 -3.07
N GLY A 203 -2.92 9.89 -3.41
CA GLY A 203 -4.26 10.45 -3.31
C GLY A 203 -5.19 10.38 -4.51
N SER A 204 -4.79 9.90 -5.69
CA SER A 204 -5.77 9.67 -6.77
C SER A 204 -5.58 8.33 -7.45
N ARG A 205 -6.37 7.36 -7.00
CA ARG A 205 -6.61 6.07 -7.68
C ARG A 205 -7.52 6.21 -8.89
N ALA A 206 -7.90 7.42 -9.30
CA ALA A 206 -8.67 7.61 -10.50
C ALA A 206 -7.84 7.08 -11.67
N GLY A 207 -8.20 5.90 -12.19
CA GLY A 207 -7.61 5.39 -13.40
C GLY A 207 -7.73 6.43 -14.51
N SER A 208 -6.97 6.29 -15.60
CA SER A 208 -7.06 7.25 -16.71
C SER A 208 -8.49 7.52 -17.19
N LYS A 209 -9.39 6.52 -17.10
CA LYS A 209 -10.79 6.63 -17.52
C LYS A 209 -11.57 7.72 -16.77
N PRO A 210 -11.78 7.66 -15.44
CA PRO A 210 -12.51 8.71 -14.72
C PRO A 210 -11.92 10.12 -14.86
N TYR A 211 -10.60 10.24 -15.00
CA TYR A 211 -9.97 11.54 -15.27
C TYR A 211 -10.44 12.14 -16.60
N PHE A 212 -10.40 11.35 -17.69
CA PHE A 212 -10.83 11.83 -19.00
C PHE A 212 -12.35 12.00 -19.10
N GLU A 213 -13.15 11.22 -18.34
CA GLU A 213 -14.60 11.46 -18.24
C GLU A 213 -14.92 12.80 -17.59
N ALA A 214 -14.24 13.13 -16.49
CA ALA A 214 -14.42 14.42 -15.83
C ALA A 214 -13.93 15.58 -16.69
N MET A 215 -12.80 15.40 -17.38
CA MET A 215 -12.20 16.43 -18.23
C MET A 215 -13.01 16.72 -19.50
N LEU A 216 -13.53 15.69 -20.16
CA LEU A 216 -14.22 15.82 -21.45
C LEU A 216 -15.74 15.84 -21.32
N GLY A 217 -16.29 15.63 -20.12
CA GLY A 217 -17.74 15.53 -19.89
C GLY A 217 -18.40 14.35 -20.63
N ALA A 218 -17.60 13.39 -21.11
CA ALA A 218 -18.04 12.31 -21.98
C ALA A 218 -17.79 10.97 -21.29
N LYS A 219 -18.83 10.14 -21.21
CA LYS A 219 -18.73 8.82 -20.57
C LYS A 219 -17.89 7.88 -21.44
N HIS A 220 -17.05 7.09 -20.78
CA HIS A 220 -16.37 5.99 -21.47
C HIS A 220 -17.37 4.85 -21.68
N ARG A 221 -17.78 4.59 -22.92
CA ARG A 221 -18.65 3.45 -23.24
C ARG A 221 -17.87 2.44 -24.05
N TYR A 222 -17.63 1.26 -23.46
CA TYR A 222 -17.10 0.15 -24.23
C TYR A 222 -18.22 -0.45 -25.08
N VAL A 223 -18.15 -0.23 -26.39
CA VAL A 223 -19.01 -0.92 -27.36
C VAL A 223 -18.18 -2.05 -27.96
N LYS A 224 -18.51 -3.30 -27.63
CA LYS A 224 -17.83 -4.45 -28.22
C LYS A 224 -18.08 -4.41 -29.73
N GLY A 225 -17.02 -4.23 -30.51
CA GLY A 225 -17.09 -4.34 -31.96
C GLY A 225 -17.65 -5.72 -32.33
N GLY A 226 -18.69 -5.75 -33.14
CA GLY A 226 -19.16 -6.99 -33.75
C GLY A 226 -18.08 -7.59 -34.65
N LEU A 227 -18.24 -8.86 -35.03
CA LEU A 227 -17.41 -9.46 -36.06
C LEU A 227 -17.61 -8.67 -37.36
N CYS A 228 -16.62 -7.88 -37.75
CA CYS A 228 -16.63 -7.23 -39.06
C CYS A 228 -16.56 -8.33 -40.12
N LYS A 229 -17.65 -8.51 -40.88
CA LYS A 229 -17.64 -9.40 -42.04
C LYS A 229 -16.70 -8.77 -43.07
N LYS A 230 -15.61 -9.47 -43.41
CA LYS A 230 -14.70 -9.04 -44.48
C LYS A 230 -15.45 -9.11 -45.81
N GLY A 231 -15.98 -7.97 -46.25
CA GLY A 231 -16.58 -7.82 -47.57
C GLY A 231 -15.52 -7.71 -48.67
N LYS A 232 -15.97 -7.71 -49.93
CA LYS A 232 -15.12 -7.38 -51.08
C LYS A 232 -14.62 -5.95 -50.94
N SER A 233 -13.32 -5.73 -51.12
CA SER A 233 -12.74 -4.39 -51.18
C SER A 233 -13.05 -3.76 -52.54
N TYR A 234 -13.71 -2.61 -52.54
CA TYR A 234 -13.99 -1.82 -53.74
C TYR A 234 -12.93 -0.75 -53.94
N SER A 235 -12.62 -0.43 -55.19
CA SER A 235 -11.83 0.78 -55.49
C SER A 235 -12.62 2.05 -55.15
N ARG A 236 -11.95 3.20 -55.04
CA ARG A 236 -12.61 4.49 -54.76
C ARG A 236 -13.64 4.88 -55.82
N ALA A 237 -13.39 4.53 -57.08
CA ALA A 237 -14.31 4.81 -58.18
C ALA A 237 -15.55 3.91 -58.10
N GLU A 238 -15.35 2.61 -57.86
CA GLU A 238 -16.42 1.64 -57.68
C GLU A 238 -17.31 1.95 -56.47
N SER A 239 -16.72 2.40 -55.35
CA SER A 239 -17.50 2.77 -54.17
C SER A 239 -18.35 4.02 -54.40
N ALA A 240 -17.87 4.99 -55.19
CA ALA A 240 -18.64 6.17 -55.57
C ALA A 240 -19.84 5.80 -56.47
N THR A 241 -19.66 4.89 -57.43
CA THR A 241 -20.77 4.44 -58.29
C THR A 241 -21.80 3.64 -57.52
N ILE A 242 -21.38 2.73 -56.63
CA ILE A 242 -22.29 1.93 -55.78
C ILE A 242 -23.09 2.85 -54.85
N LEU A 243 -22.45 3.90 -54.29
CA LEU A 243 -23.15 4.88 -53.46
C LEU A 243 -24.19 5.65 -54.27
N ALA A 244 -23.84 6.14 -55.47
CA ALA A 244 -24.77 6.87 -56.33
C ALA A 244 -25.99 6.02 -56.71
N GLU A 245 -25.77 4.75 -57.06
CA GLU A 245 -26.84 3.78 -57.34
C GLU A 245 -27.72 3.50 -56.12
N ALA A 246 -27.12 3.36 -54.93
CA ALA A 246 -27.87 3.17 -53.69
C ALA A 246 -28.74 4.39 -53.35
N TYR A 247 -28.23 5.61 -53.56
CA TYR A 247 -28.99 6.85 -53.37
C TYR A 247 -30.14 6.99 -54.37
N SER A 248 -29.93 6.64 -55.65
CA SER A 248 -31.03 6.67 -56.63
C SER A 248 -32.12 5.65 -56.33
N ASN A 249 -31.76 4.50 -55.76
CA ASN A 249 -32.69 3.42 -55.45
C ASN A 249 -33.45 3.60 -54.12
N THR A 250 -33.05 4.54 -53.27
CA THR A 250 -33.66 4.74 -51.93
C THR A 250 -34.42 6.08 -51.86
N PRO A 251 -35.75 6.10 -52.09
CA PRO A 251 -36.53 7.34 -52.10
C PRO A 251 -36.71 7.99 -50.72
N VAL A 252 -36.57 7.21 -49.63
CA VAL A 252 -36.56 7.72 -48.26
C VAL A 252 -35.34 7.14 -47.54
N LEU A 253 -34.42 8.02 -47.15
CA LEU A 253 -33.23 7.62 -46.39
C LEU A 253 -33.62 7.26 -44.95
N PRO A 254 -33.01 6.21 -44.36
CA PRO A 254 -33.24 5.89 -42.97
C PRO A 254 -32.78 7.06 -42.08
N PRO A 255 -33.45 7.30 -40.95
CA PRO A 255 -33.05 8.36 -40.03
C PRO A 255 -31.64 8.09 -39.51
N VAL A 256 -30.78 9.09 -39.62
CA VAL A 256 -29.40 9.02 -39.11
C VAL A 256 -29.46 9.02 -37.58
N THR A 257 -29.18 7.87 -36.97
CA THR A 257 -29.05 7.77 -35.52
C THR A 257 -27.72 8.37 -35.08
N MET A 258 -27.74 9.61 -34.59
CA MET A 258 -26.57 10.24 -34.00
C MET A 258 -26.29 9.59 -32.64
N CYS A 259 -25.12 8.98 -32.48
CA CYS A 259 -24.70 8.46 -31.18
C CYS A 259 -24.41 9.64 -30.23
N GLU A 260 -24.66 9.42 -28.93
CA GLU A 260 -24.26 10.38 -27.90
C GLU A 260 -22.73 10.64 -27.96
N PRO A 261 -22.28 11.86 -27.61
CA PRO A 261 -20.86 12.16 -27.48
C PRO A 261 -20.19 11.19 -26.50
N GLY A 262 -19.18 10.47 -26.96
CA GLY A 262 -18.49 9.46 -26.17
C GLY A 262 -17.00 9.38 -26.50
N ILE A 263 -16.19 9.03 -25.50
CA ILE A 263 -14.77 8.78 -25.72
C ILE A 263 -14.63 7.40 -26.37
N ALA A 264 -13.86 7.32 -27.45
CA ALA A 264 -13.58 6.06 -28.13
C ALA A 264 -12.88 5.07 -27.17
N SER A 265 -13.63 4.15 -26.61
CA SER A 265 -13.12 3.07 -25.77
C SER A 265 -12.91 1.82 -26.64
N GLY A 266 -11.93 1.85 -27.55
CA GLY A 266 -11.52 0.64 -28.29
C GLY A 266 -10.87 -0.37 -27.33
N GLY A 267 -11.17 -1.67 -27.49
CA GLY A 267 -10.85 -2.77 -26.56
C GLY A 267 -9.58 -2.64 -25.71
N ASN A 268 -8.43 -2.44 -26.35
CA ASN A 268 -7.13 -2.39 -25.67
C ASN A 268 -6.58 -0.96 -25.46
N TYR A 269 -7.25 0.07 -25.97
CA TYR A 269 -6.78 1.45 -25.88
C TYR A 269 -7.25 2.07 -24.58
N ARG A 270 -6.32 2.54 -23.75
CA ARG A 270 -6.66 3.38 -22.60
C ARG A 270 -6.94 4.78 -23.16
N PRO A 271 -7.94 5.53 -22.66
CA PRO A 271 -8.22 6.88 -23.15
C PRO A 271 -6.99 7.80 -23.19
N ARG A 272 -6.04 7.63 -22.26
CA ARG A 272 -4.76 8.35 -22.26
C ARG A 272 -3.92 8.16 -23.55
N ASP A 273 -4.03 7.00 -24.19
CA ASP A 273 -3.23 6.65 -25.36
C ASP A 273 -3.73 7.41 -26.61
N LEU A 274 -4.98 7.93 -26.57
CA LEU A 274 -5.54 8.83 -27.58
C LEU A 274 -5.05 10.28 -27.41
N PHE A 275 -4.56 10.63 -26.23
CA PHE A 275 -4.13 11.98 -25.86
C PHE A 275 -2.66 11.97 -25.42
N ILE A 276 -1.76 11.63 -26.36
CA ILE A 276 -0.31 11.55 -26.10
C ILE A 276 0.22 12.86 -25.47
N GLY A 277 -0.29 14.02 -25.91
CA GLY A 277 0.10 15.33 -25.35
C GLY A 277 -0.37 15.59 -23.91
N LEU A 278 -1.37 14.85 -23.41
CA LEU A 278 -1.83 14.92 -22.02
C LEU A 278 -1.22 13.82 -21.15
N GLN A 279 -0.55 12.85 -21.78
CA GLN A 279 0.23 11.89 -21.03
C GLN A 279 1.47 12.59 -20.50
N LYS A 280 1.61 12.65 -19.17
CA LYS A 280 2.91 12.86 -18.55
C LYS A 280 3.80 11.66 -18.91
N THR A 281 4.43 11.73 -20.08
CA THR A 281 5.60 10.92 -20.37
C THR A 281 6.75 11.47 -19.53
N THR A 282 7.70 10.63 -19.16
CA THR A 282 8.98 11.11 -18.62
C THR A 282 9.57 12.04 -19.68
N CYS A 283 9.50 13.36 -19.46
CA CYS A 283 10.12 14.34 -20.35
C CYS A 283 11.58 13.93 -20.52
N ALA A 284 12.10 14.05 -21.76
CA ALA A 284 13.35 13.46 -22.24
C ALA A 284 14.66 13.87 -21.50
N GLY A 285 14.58 14.51 -20.33
CA GLY A 285 15.70 14.78 -19.43
C GLY A 285 15.52 14.26 -18.00
N GLY A 286 14.40 13.61 -17.69
CA GLY A 286 14.17 13.00 -16.38
C GLY A 286 14.71 11.58 -16.38
N GLY A 287 15.95 11.40 -15.92
CA GLY A 287 16.32 10.12 -15.31
C GLY A 287 15.21 9.73 -14.33
N ALA A 288 14.80 8.47 -14.32
CA ALA A 288 13.88 8.00 -13.28
C ALA A 288 14.42 8.53 -11.94
N ILE A 289 13.58 9.22 -11.16
CA ILE A 289 13.93 9.66 -9.81
C ILE A 289 14.61 8.46 -9.17
N ASN A 290 15.89 8.61 -8.80
CA ASN A 290 16.62 7.50 -8.24
C ASN A 290 15.80 7.03 -7.03
N TRP A 291 15.65 5.72 -6.90
CA TRP A 291 14.80 5.17 -5.84
C TRP A 291 15.27 5.65 -4.45
N GLN A 292 16.58 5.97 -4.30
CA GLN A 292 17.13 6.63 -3.13
C GLN A 292 16.45 7.97 -2.86
N ASP A 293 16.39 8.87 -3.85
CA ASP A 293 15.75 10.19 -3.74
C ASP A 293 14.27 10.06 -3.39
N ALA A 294 13.57 9.04 -3.91
CA ALA A 294 12.17 8.81 -3.61
C ALA A 294 11.94 8.38 -2.14
N ILE A 295 12.80 7.50 -1.61
CA ILE A 295 12.75 7.08 -0.21
C ILE A 295 13.15 8.23 0.71
N GLU A 296 14.22 8.95 0.38
CA GLU A 296 14.67 10.13 1.12
C GLU A 296 13.56 11.19 1.17
N THR A 297 12.87 11.42 0.06
CA THR A 297 11.71 12.31 0.01
C THR A 297 10.57 11.81 0.92
N GLU A 298 10.32 10.50 0.97
CA GLU A 298 9.28 9.93 1.84
C GLU A 298 9.65 10.05 3.33
N GLU A 299 10.90 9.76 3.69
CA GLU A 299 11.41 9.91 5.04
C GLU A 299 11.40 11.37 5.48
N ASN A 300 11.90 12.28 4.64
CA ASN A 300 11.83 13.73 4.87
C ASN A 300 10.39 14.20 5.07
N ARG A 301 9.44 13.63 4.31
CA ARG A 301 8.02 13.95 4.46
C ARG A 301 7.43 13.43 5.78
N LYS A 302 7.81 12.21 6.21
CA LYS A 302 7.41 11.67 7.52
C LYS A 302 7.98 12.48 8.67
N VAL A 303 9.27 12.83 8.58
CA VAL A 303 9.96 13.70 9.54
C VAL A 303 9.27 15.06 9.60
N TRP A 304 8.94 15.65 8.45
CA TRP A 304 8.18 16.89 8.36
C TRP A 304 6.82 16.79 9.04
N PHE A 305 6.02 15.75 8.76
CA PHE A 305 4.70 15.61 9.39
C PHE A 305 4.79 15.36 10.89
N THR A 306 5.80 14.61 11.34
CA THR A 306 6.05 14.39 12.77
C THR A 306 6.43 15.71 13.45
N TRP A 307 7.28 16.51 12.79
CA TRP A 307 7.65 17.85 13.25
C TRP A 307 6.45 18.78 13.32
N VAL A 308 5.65 18.88 12.24
CA VAL A 308 4.40 19.66 12.23
C VAL A 308 3.45 19.19 13.33
N ALA A 309 3.29 17.89 13.55
CA ALA A 309 2.42 17.37 14.61
C ALA A 309 2.88 17.77 16.03
N SER A 310 4.18 17.97 16.23
CA SER A 310 4.75 18.36 17.53
C SER A 310 4.62 19.86 17.86
N LEU A 311 4.37 20.71 16.87
CA LEU A 311 4.13 22.13 17.06
C LEU A 311 2.75 22.37 17.68
N LYS A 312 2.66 23.40 18.54
CA LYS A 312 1.37 23.89 19.06
C LYS A 312 0.56 24.50 17.93
N ASP A 313 -0.77 24.40 18.01
CA ASP A 313 -1.65 24.93 16.97
C ASP A 313 -1.58 26.46 16.84
N GLU A 314 -1.28 27.16 17.94
CA GLU A 314 -1.01 28.60 17.95
C GLU A 314 0.22 28.96 17.12
N ASP A 315 1.33 28.23 17.29
CA ASP A 315 2.56 28.46 16.53
C ASP A 315 2.37 28.15 15.03
N LYS A 316 1.59 27.10 14.71
CA LYS A 316 1.21 26.78 13.32
C LYS A 316 0.43 27.92 12.69
N ALA A 317 -0.59 28.44 13.39
CA ALA A 317 -1.40 29.55 12.90
C ALA A 317 -0.54 30.81 12.66
N VAL A 318 0.40 31.11 13.57
CA VAL A 318 1.34 32.24 13.39
C VAL A 318 2.22 32.04 12.16
N LEU A 319 2.75 30.83 11.93
CA LEU A 319 3.59 30.51 10.77
C LEU A 319 2.79 30.55 9.45
N ASP A 320 1.54 30.08 9.45
CA ASP A 320 0.65 30.14 8.28
C ASP A 320 0.30 31.58 7.91
N ILE A 321 0.01 32.42 8.91
CA ILE A 321 -0.21 33.87 8.71
C ILE A 321 1.07 34.52 8.17
N ALA A 322 2.22 34.25 8.79
CA ALA A 322 3.51 34.81 8.41
C ALA A 322 3.91 34.48 6.96
N LYS A 323 3.48 33.34 6.42
CA LYS A 323 3.70 32.96 5.02
C LYS A 323 3.03 33.91 4.02
N THR A 324 1.90 34.51 4.41
CA THR A 324 1.11 35.41 3.55
C THR A 324 1.28 36.89 3.87
N ALA A 325 1.69 37.21 5.11
CA ALA A 325 1.89 38.57 5.59
C ALA A 325 3.05 39.27 4.87
N ARG A 326 2.91 40.57 4.62
CA ARG A 326 3.99 41.39 4.04
C ARG A 326 4.85 42.03 5.13
N SER A 327 4.29 42.22 6.31
CA SER A 327 4.96 42.85 7.45
C SER A 327 4.65 42.14 8.77
N TYR A 328 5.49 42.35 9.79
CA TYR A 328 5.20 41.90 11.16
C TYR A 328 3.97 42.58 11.77
N GLU A 329 3.59 43.75 11.27
CA GLU A 329 2.39 44.45 11.70
C GLU A 329 1.13 43.71 11.25
N ASP A 330 1.10 43.20 10.01
CA ASP A 330 -0.01 42.40 9.46
C ASP A 330 -0.23 41.12 10.28
N VAL A 331 0.87 40.48 10.72
CA VAL A 331 0.81 39.29 11.60
C VAL A 331 0.20 39.66 12.95
N GLY A 332 0.64 40.77 13.55
CA GLY A 332 0.09 41.25 14.81
C GLY A 332 -1.39 41.64 14.72
N GLN A 333 -1.79 42.30 13.63
CA GLN A 333 -3.19 42.65 13.35
C GLN A 333 -4.07 41.42 13.18
N SER A 334 -3.56 40.39 12.49
CA SER A 334 -4.26 39.11 12.33
C SER A 334 -4.45 38.37 13.66
N LEU A 335 -3.58 38.60 14.64
CA LEU A 335 -3.69 38.10 16.01
C LEU A 335 -4.58 38.97 16.92
N GLY A 336 -5.17 40.05 16.38
CA GLY A 336 -6.07 40.95 17.12
C GLY A 336 -5.38 42.13 17.82
N PHE A 337 -4.09 42.37 17.58
CA PHE A 337 -3.38 43.53 18.13
C PHE A 337 -3.48 44.75 17.20
N SER A 338 -3.58 45.95 17.75
CA SER A 338 -3.72 47.20 16.98
C SER A 338 -2.55 48.17 17.18
N GLY A 339 -2.33 49.02 16.18
CA GLY A 339 -1.34 50.12 16.22
C GLY A 339 0.12 49.66 16.32
N ASP A 340 0.97 50.50 16.87
CA ASP A 340 2.41 50.21 17.02
C ASP A 340 2.71 48.96 17.86
N TYR A 341 1.77 48.56 18.72
CA TYR A 341 1.87 47.33 19.49
C TYR A 341 1.76 46.08 18.60
N ALA A 342 0.95 46.12 17.54
CA ALA A 342 0.79 45.01 16.61
C ALA A 342 2.13 44.59 15.98
N ARG A 343 2.96 45.57 15.58
CA ARG A 343 4.29 45.31 15.01
C ARG A 343 5.21 44.58 16.00
N LYS A 344 5.21 44.99 17.28
CA LYS A 344 6.02 44.37 18.35
C LYS A 344 5.51 42.98 18.71
N ALA A 345 4.20 42.83 18.86
CA ALA A 345 3.54 41.56 19.17
C ALA A 345 3.72 40.53 18.05
N GLY A 346 3.49 40.93 16.79
CA GLY A 346 3.69 40.09 15.62
C GLY A 346 5.15 39.63 15.47
N LYS A 347 6.12 40.53 15.64
CA LYS A 347 7.55 40.15 15.65
C LYS A 347 7.87 39.13 16.75
N ARG A 348 7.37 39.35 17.97
CA ARG A 348 7.60 38.44 19.11
C ARG A 348 6.97 37.07 18.86
N ALA A 349 5.74 37.03 18.33
CA ALA A 349 5.03 35.80 18.02
C ALA A 349 5.75 34.99 16.94
N VAL A 350 6.19 35.63 15.85
CA VAL A 350 6.93 34.94 14.78
C VAL A 350 8.26 34.39 15.27
N LEU A 351 9.00 35.16 16.07
CA LEU A 351 10.26 34.68 16.65
C LEU A 351 10.04 33.48 17.57
N ALA A 352 9.07 33.57 18.49
CA ALA A 352 8.74 32.47 19.39
C ALA A 352 8.31 31.20 18.63
N ALA A 353 7.46 31.33 17.61
CA ALA A 353 7.03 30.21 16.78
C ALA A 353 8.21 29.59 16.02
N ASN A 354 9.16 30.41 15.53
CA ASN A 354 10.35 29.93 14.82
C ASN A 354 11.34 29.22 15.76
N ASP A 355 11.51 29.73 16.99
CA ASP A 355 12.34 29.07 18.01
C ASP A 355 11.72 27.71 18.43
N ASN A 356 10.42 27.66 18.68
CA ASN A 356 9.70 26.41 18.96
C ASN A 356 9.81 25.41 17.80
N ALA A 357 9.69 25.90 16.57
CA ALA A 357 9.93 25.13 15.36
C ALA A 357 11.35 24.53 15.31
N ARG A 358 12.39 25.32 15.57
CA ARG A 358 13.78 24.85 15.58
C ARG A 358 14.05 23.85 16.70
N GLU A 359 13.48 24.08 17.89
CA GLU A 359 13.56 23.12 19.00
C GLU A 359 12.88 21.79 18.65
N ALA A 360 11.72 21.84 18.01
CA ALA A 360 11.02 20.64 17.55
C ALA A 360 11.83 19.87 16.49
N MET A 361 12.50 20.57 15.55
CA MET A 361 13.41 19.92 14.59
C MET A 361 14.58 19.23 15.30
N LYS A 362 15.20 19.89 16.28
CA LYS A 362 16.34 19.34 17.06
C LYS A 362 15.98 18.12 17.91
N LYS A 363 14.70 17.94 18.27
CA LYS A 363 14.25 16.78 19.06
C LYS A 363 14.02 15.54 18.19
N ILE A 364 13.82 15.72 16.89
CA ILE A 364 13.49 14.65 15.93
C ILE A 364 14.72 14.22 15.12
N ALA A 365 15.61 15.17 14.81
CA ALA A 365 16.96 14.89 14.31
C ALA A 365 17.82 14.23 15.40
#